data_AF-A0A9P7ZLK8-F1
#
_entry.id   AF-A0A9P7ZLK8-F1
#
_cell.length_a   1.000
_cell.length_b   1.000
_cell.length_c   1.000
_cell.angle_alpha   90.00
_cell.angle_beta   90.00
_cell.angle_gamma   90.00
#
_symmetry.space_group_name_H-M   'P 1'
#
loop_
_entity.id
_entity.type
_entity.pdbx_description
1 polymer ?
#
loop_
_entity_poly.entity_id
_entity_poly.type
_entity_poly.pdbx_seq_one_letter_code
_entity_poly.pdbx_strand_id
1 'polypeptide(L)'
;MAAQWTAPGDIFSVLLIVGADVIQLACAAMTGGPGLLPTPVAFSFGWVAYAISAMLSALGERRLLKCPPEVEVKVINLASGYARTNHSWLLGRFVKTYPFWMPTSVRAKIKPSPSLPPTTQGTGDLRADRVALCVAVYQWKSSPRPSQPSRDWLWWSGYATSAVQLAVSMIPLVLYRDWTIIMATAAGTALSYASASLPQWRREKWHGRRGSSKPVALTSGNGSVHVIIVEGADETCDLEALAGGPWAQDSTYTVFSTSLLAVLWLALLISCTGIAANTWYLLGIGGMGMLQNIVAAAAPRMPDALGLPVQLVMRGEGLGHDGETLGVVFAEPKVMWALMELEMWRKGYGRYLREEFFPGALRQWEQKWWDSVDVNERTRLLDDARTQWHNEQQRLAREAKNGKSS
;
A
#
# COMPACT_ATOMS: atom_id res chain seq x y z
N MET A 1 28.52 25.13 -20.56
CA MET A 1 27.10 24.84 -20.25
C MET A 1 26.27 24.60 -21.51
N ALA A 2 26.19 25.52 -22.49
CA ALA A 2 25.40 25.30 -23.71
C ALA A 2 25.72 24.00 -24.49
N ALA A 3 27.00 23.58 -24.54
CA ALA A 3 27.41 22.34 -25.22
C ALA A 3 26.84 21.04 -24.61
N GLN A 4 26.64 21.01 -23.28
CA GLN A 4 25.99 19.88 -22.60
C GLN A 4 24.48 19.81 -22.90
N TRP A 5 23.86 20.96 -23.20
CA TRP A 5 22.47 21.06 -23.66
C TRP A 5 22.30 20.80 -25.15
N THR A 6 23.39 20.60 -25.91
CA THR A 6 23.31 20.26 -27.35
C THR A 6 23.66 18.80 -27.63
N ALA A 7 24.55 18.18 -26.83
CA ALA A 7 24.95 16.77 -26.94
C ALA A 7 24.97 16.10 -25.54
N PRO A 8 23.86 15.48 -25.10
CA PRO A 8 23.70 15.03 -23.72
C PRO A 8 24.36 13.66 -23.45
N GLY A 9 25.66 13.51 -23.75
CA GLY A 9 26.40 12.28 -23.49
C GLY A 9 26.43 11.87 -22.01
N ASP A 10 26.56 12.86 -21.11
CA ASP A 10 26.69 12.62 -19.66
C ASP A 10 25.35 12.40 -18.93
N ILE A 11 24.22 12.77 -19.54
CA ILE A 11 22.90 12.65 -18.90
C ILE A 11 22.45 11.19 -18.82
N PHE A 12 22.89 10.35 -19.77
CA PHE A 12 22.66 8.90 -19.72
C PHE A 12 23.20 8.28 -18.43
N SER A 13 24.40 8.68 -18.01
CA SER A 13 25.04 8.18 -16.78
C SER A 13 24.25 8.56 -15.53
N VAL A 14 23.70 9.77 -15.46
CA VAL A 14 22.89 10.21 -14.32
C VAL A 14 21.55 9.46 -14.23
N LEU A 15 20.87 9.28 -15.37
CA LEU A 15 19.61 8.53 -15.46
C LEU A 15 19.81 7.03 -15.15
N LEU A 16 20.98 6.47 -15.49
CA LEU A 16 21.37 5.10 -15.15
C LEU A 16 21.57 4.91 -13.64
N ILE A 17 22.20 5.89 -12.96
CA ILE A 17 22.56 5.79 -11.54
C ILE A 17 21.33 5.83 -10.62
N VAL A 18 20.37 6.72 -10.88
CA VAL A 18 19.21 6.91 -10.00
C VAL A 18 18.04 5.97 -10.32
N GLY A 19 18.03 5.38 -11.52
CA GLY A 19 16.86 4.69 -12.05
C GLY A 19 16.57 3.30 -11.48
N ALA A 20 17.57 2.58 -10.94
CA ALA A 20 17.41 1.17 -10.56
C ALA A 20 16.34 0.93 -9.47
N ASP A 21 16.37 1.73 -8.41
CA ASP A 21 15.42 1.62 -7.29
C ASP A 21 13.99 1.96 -7.72
N VAL A 22 13.84 2.95 -8.61
CA VAL A 22 12.54 3.31 -9.17
C VAL A 22 11.98 2.18 -10.02
N ILE A 23 12.81 1.54 -10.85
CA ILE A 23 12.38 0.38 -11.65
C ILE A 23 11.99 -0.79 -10.73
N GLN A 24 12.74 -1.03 -9.65
CA GLN A 24 12.40 -2.11 -8.73
C GLN A 24 11.04 -1.87 -8.06
N LEU A 25 10.78 -0.65 -7.58
CA LEU A 25 9.49 -0.27 -6.99
C LEU A 25 8.35 -0.27 -8.01
N ALA A 26 8.61 0.19 -9.24
CA ALA A 26 7.63 0.14 -10.32
C ALA A 26 7.28 -1.32 -10.68
N CYS A 27 8.27 -2.21 -10.75
CA CYS A 27 8.05 -3.64 -10.92
C CYS A 27 7.26 -4.22 -9.74
N ALA A 28 7.66 -3.96 -8.49
CA ALA A 28 6.95 -4.44 -7.31
C ALA A 28 5.48 -3.98 -7.32
N ALA A 29 5.24 -2.75 -7.76
CA ALA A 29 3.91 -2.22 -7.95
C ALA A 29 3.14 -2.97 -9.05
N MET A 30 3.65 -2.97 -10.28
CA MET A 30 2.87 -3.34 -11.47
C MET A 30 2.75 -4.86 -11.68
N THR A 31 3.67 -5.64 -11.11
CA THR A 31 3.73 -7.09 -11.31
C THR A 31 2.72 -7.86 -10.45
N GLY A 32 2.44 -9.10 -10.88
CA GLY A 32 1.64 -10.06 -10.11
C GLY A 32 0.27 -10.42 -10.66
N GLY A 33 -0.16 -9.75 -11.73
CA GLY A 33 -1.40 -10.06 -12.42
C GLY A 33 -1.39 -11.47 -13.01
N PRO A 34 -2.47 -12.25 -12.87
CA PRO A 34 -2.70 -13.39 -13.75
C PRO A 34 -3.03 -12.85 -15.15
N GLY A 35 -2.30 -13.30 -16.16
CA GLY A 35 -2.62 -12.93 -17.53
C GLY A 35 -1.60 -13.43 -18.54
N LEU A 36 -2.09 -13.55 -19.78
CA LEU A 36 -1.26 -13.74 -20.97
C LEU A 36 -0.52 -12.47 -21.38
N LEU A 37 -1.07 -11.30 -21.01
CA LEU A 37 -0.45 -10.02 -21.32
C LEU A 37 0.77 -9.76 -20.41
N PRO A 38 1.89 -9.28 -20.98
CA PRO A 38 3.06 -8.93 -20.19
C PRO A 38 2.77 -7.78 -19.23
N THR A 39 3.57 -7.69 -18.17
CA THR A 39 3.47 -6.57 -17.23
C THR A 39 4.00 -5.29 -17.88
N PRO A 40 3.19 -4.23 -18.00
CA PRO A 40 3.57 -3.01 -18.70
C PRO A 40 4.35 -2.07 -17.78
N VAL A 41 5.68 -2.20 -17.80
CA VAL A 41 6.59 -1.24 -17.16
C VAL A 41 7.38 -0.56 -18.27
N ALA A 42 7.33 0.77 -18.33
CA ALA A 42 7.85 1.51 -19.48
C ALA A 42 9.38 1.40 -19.61
N PHE A 43 9.87 1.43 -20.84
CA PHE A 43 11.30 1.43 -21.11
C PHE A 43 11.94 2.73 -20.61
N SER A 44 13.06 2.64 -19.90
CA SER A 44 13.87 3.77 -19.46
C SER A 44 15.30 3.31 -19.20
N PHE A 45 16.25 4.24 -19.05
CA PHE A 45 17.66 3.87 -18.85
C PHE A 45 17.94 3.18 -17.52
N GLY A 46 17.09 3.39 -16.50
CA GLY A 46 17.24 2.75 -15.18
C GLY A 46 17.18 1.22 -15.19
N TRP A 47 16.66 0.62 -16.27
CA TRP A 47 16.57 -0.83 -16.42
C TRP A 47 17.91 -1.55 -16.45
N VAL A 48 18.96 -0.93 -16.99
CA VAL A 48 20.27 -1.58 -17.08
C VAL A 48 20.87 -1.78 -15.69
N ALA A 49 20.86 -0.72 -14.87
CA ALA A 49 21.32 -0.79 -13.49
C ALA A 49 20.45 -1.74 -12.64
N TYR A 50 19.12 -1.71 -12.85
CA TYR A 50 18.22 -2.67 -12.23
C TYR A 50 18.52 -4.12 -12.65
N ALA A 51 18.81 -4.39 -13.92
CA ALA A 51 19.07 -5.74 -14.40
C ALA A 51 20.32 -6.36 -13.76
N ILE A 52 21.37 -5.56 -13.55
CA ILE A 52 22.57 -5.98 -12.82
C ILE A 52 22.23 -6.27 -11.35
N SER A 53 21.47 -5.38 -10.69
CA SER A 53 21.04 -5.59 -9.29
C SER A 53 20.15 -6.82 -9.13
N ALA A 54 19.25 -7.08 -10.10
CA ALA A 54 18.37 -8.24 -10.14
C ALA A 54 19.16 -9.54 -10.36
N MET A 55 20.17 -9.54 -11.24
CA MET A 55 21.07 -10.68 -11.42
C MET A 55 21.85 -10.99 -10.13
N LEU A 56 22.43 -9.98 -9.48
CA LEU A 56 23.11 -10.14 -8.18
C LEU A 56 22.16 -10.69 -7.11
N SER A 57 20.92 -10.21 -7.08
CA SER A 57 19.86 -10.72 -6.20
C SER A 57 19.55 -12.19 -6.44
N ALA A 58 19.39 -12.56 -7.71
CA ALA A 58 19.03 -13.91 -8.09
C ALA A 58 20.17 -14.89 -7.77
N LEU A 59 21.43 -14.46 -7.93
CA LEU A 59 22.61 -15.26 -7.59
C LEU A 59 22.84 -15.39 -6.08
N GLY A 60 22.72 -14.29 -5.32
CA GLY A 60 23.03 -14.27 -3.89
C GLY A 60 21.88 -14.73 -3.00
N GLU A 61 20.69 -14.20 -3.23
CA GLU A 61 19.53 -14.34 -2.33
C GLU A 61 18.38 -15.14 -2.97
N ARG A 62 18.50 -15.50 -4.26
CA ARG A 62 17.47 -16.20 -5.05
C ARG A 62 16.11 -15.51 -5.00
N ARG A 63 16.12 -14.16 -4.93
CA ARG A 63 14.91 -13.33 -4.91
C ARG A 63 14.94 -12.20 -5.94
N LEU A 64 13.79 -11.65 -6.33
CA LEU A 64 13.67 -10.45 -7.18
C LEU A 64 13.12 -9.23 -6.42
N LEU A 65 12.18 -9.46 -5.50
CA LEU A 65 11.56 -8.45 -4.67
C LEU A 65 12.46 -8.16 -3.46
N LYS A 66 13.36 -7.17 -3.58
CA LYS A 66 14.17 -6.68 -2.44
C LYS A 66 13.52 -5.52 -1.67
N CYS A 67 12.40 -4.99 -2.15
CA CYS A 67 11.79 -3.80 -1.56
C CYS A 67 11.43 -4.08 -0.08
N PRO A 68 12.01 -3.34 0.88
CA PRO A 68 11.60 -3.45 2.27
C PRO A 68 10.15 -2.98 2.44
N PRO A 69 9.47 -3.38 3.52
CA PRO A 69 8.16 -2.82 3.87
C PRO A 69 8.26 -1.30 3.99
N GLU A 70 7.35 -0.58 3.32
CA GLU A 70 7.38 0.89 3.28
C GLU A 70 6.99 1.54 4.61
N VAL A 71 6.27 0.80 5.48
CA VAL A 71 5.77 1.24 6.78
C VAL A 71 5.89 0.07 7.75
N GLU A 72 6.23 0.37 8.99
CA GLU A 72 6.18 -0.59 10.09
C GLU A 72 4.72 -0.97 10.36
N VAL A 73 4.41 -2.25 10.12
CA VAL A 73 3.08 -2.81 10.33
C VAL A 73 3.25 -4.04 11.20
N LYS A 74 2.44 -4.12 12.25
CA LYS A 74 2.22 -5.33 13.02
C LYS A 74 0.97 -6.04 12.52
N VAL A 75 1.11 -7.34 12.36
CA VAL A 75 0.08 -8.25 11.89
C VAL A 75 -0.29 -9.15 13.06
N ILE A 76 -1.50 -8.97 13.59
CA ILE A 76 -1.96 -9.64 14.80
C ILE A 76 -3.08 -10.60 14.40
N ASN A 77 -2.87 -11.89 14.68
CA ASN A 77 -3.90 -12.90 14.49
C ASN A 77 -4.94 -12.77 15.61
N LEU A 78 -6.18 -12.45 15.25
CA LEU A 78 -7.27 -12.22 16.21
C LEU A 78 -7.93 -13.52 16.71
N ALA A 79 -7.51 -14.69 16.23
CA ALA A 79 -7.93 -15.99 16.74
C ALA A 79 -6.94 -16.56 17.79
N SER A 80 -5.65 -16.27 17.66
CA SER A 80 -4.60 -16.79 18.57
C SER A 80 -3.96 -15.73 19.47
N GLY A 81 -4.06 -14.44 19.10
CA GLY A 81 -3.33 -13.36 19.74
C GLY A 81 -1.87 -13.23 19.28
N TYR A 82 -1.40 -14.08 18.36
CA TYR A 82 -0.02 -14.02 17.90
C TYR A 82 0.23 -12.76 17.06
N ALA A 83 1.19 -11.94 17.47
CA ALA A 83 1.63 -10.75 16.77
C ALA A 83 2.95 -11.00 16.03
N ARG A 84 3.04 -10.51 14.79
CA ARG A 84 4.26 -10.59 13.96
C ARG A 84 4.55 -9.24 13.30
N THR A 85 5.84 -8.92 13.15
CA THR A 85 6.32 -7.79 12.36
C THR A 85 6.21 -8.08 10.86
N ASN A 86 5.69 -7.11 10.11
CA ASN A 86 5.55 -7.25 8.67
C ASN A 86 6.89 -7.09 7.95
N HIS A 87 7.27 -8.09 7.16
CA HIS A 87 8.40 -8.05 6.22
C HIS A 87 7.96 -7.97 4.75
N SER A 88 6.65 -7.95 4.48
CA SER A 88 6.12 -7.89 3.12
C SER A 88 5.91 -6.45 2.65
N TRP A 89 6.52 -6.13 1.51
CA TRP A 89 6.28 -4.87 0.79
C TRP A 89 4.80 -4.65 0.49
N LEU A 90 4.07 -5.70 0.10
CA LEU A 90 2.66 -5.61 -0.28
C LEU A 90 1.78 -5.14 0.89
N LEU A 91 1.99 -5.69 2.09
CA LEU A 91 1.23 -5.29 3.29
C LEU A 91 1.64 -3.89 3.78
N GLY A 92 2.92 -3.52 3.63
CA GLY A 92 3.37 -2.17 3.93
C GLY A 92 2.69 -1.13 3.02
N ARG A 93 2.65 -1.41 1.71
CA ARG A 93 1.92 -0.57 0.74
C ARG A 93 0.42 -0.56 1.04
N PHE A 94 -0.13 -1.74 1.35
CA PHE A 94 -1.36 -2.03 2.09
C PHE A 94 -1.88 -0.88 2.95
N VAL A 95 -1.20 -0.78 4.09
CA VAL A 95 -1.54 0.12 5.19
C VAL A 95 -1.16 1.57 4.86
N LYS A 96 -0.03 1.79 4.17
CA LYS A 96 0.40 3.14 3.78
C LYS A 96 -0.63 3.86 2.91
N THR A 97 -1.25 3.15 1.96
CA THR A 97 -2.25 3.74 1.07
C THR A 97 -3.64 3.83 1.70
N TYR A 98 -3.81 3.40 2.95
CA TYR A 98 -5.12 3.41 3.63
C TYR A 98 -5.83 4.76 3.57
N PRO A 99 -5.19 5.92 3.81
CA PRO A 99 -5.87 7.21 3.70
C PRO A 99 -6.52 7.48 2.33
N PHE A 100 -5.96 6.89 1.25
CA PHE A 100 -6.47 7.04 -0.11
C PHE A 100 -7.70 6.17 -0.37
N TRP A 101 -7.67 4.89 0.02
CA TRP A 101 -8.76 3.94 -0.26
C TRP A 101 -9.76 3.78 0.89
N MET A 102 -9.53 4.44 2.03
CA MET A 102 -10.44 4.44 3.18
C MET A 102 -11.85 4.89 2.76
N PRO A 103 -12.90 4.09 3.07
CA PRO A 103 -14.28 4.43 2.77
C PRO A 103 -14.70 5.77 3.38
N THR A 104 -15.61 6.47 2.71
CA THR A 104 -16.17 7.75 3.18
C THR A 104 -16.82 7.62 4.54
N SER A 105 -17.50 6.50 4.83
CA SER A 105 -18.11 6.21 6.14
C SER A 105 -17.09 6.17 7.27
N VAL A 106 -15.89 5.61 7.04
CA VAL A 106 -14.79 5.63 8.00
C VAL A 106 -14.23 7.05 8.12
N ARG A 107 -14.02 7.73 6.99
CA ARG A 107 -13.48 9.10 6.96
C ARG A 107 -14.36 10.10 7.73
N ALA A 108 -15.68 9.98 7.59
CA ALA A 108 -16.66 10.81 8.26
C ALA A 108 -16.64 10.65 9.78
N LYS A 109 -16.31 9.46 10.29
CA LYS A 109 -16.16 9.24 11.74
C LYS A 109 -14.89 9.87 12.31
N ILE A 110 -13.86 10.08 11.47
CA ILE A 110 -12.55 10.57 11.91
C ILE A 110 -12.44 12.09 11.80
N LYS A 111 -13.13 12.69 10.83
CA LYS A 111 -13.21 14.14 10.65
C LYS A 111 -14.65 14.58 10.88
N PRO A 112 -14.94 15.47 11.85
CA PRO A 112 -16.26 16.08 11.93
C PRO A 112 -16.57 16.80 10.62
N SER A 113 -17.77 16.56 10.07
CA SER A 113 -18.16 17.06 8.74
C SER A 113 -18.11 18.60 8.69
N PRO A 114 -17.48 19.22 7.68
CA PRO A 114 -17.52 20.67 7.50
C PRO A 114 -18.90 21.21 7.05
N SER A 115 -19.88 20.34 6.78
CA SER A 115 -21.20 20.72 6.24
C SER A 115 -22.30 20.94 7.28
N LEU A 116 -22.05 20.70 8.56
CA LEU A 116 -22.92 21.20 9.62
C LEU A 116 -22.48 22.64 9.94
N PRO A 117 -23.38 23.64 9.89
CA PRO A 117 -23.02 24.97 10.34
C PRO A 117 -22.48 24.84 11.77
N PRO A 118 -21.36 25.51 12.10
CA PRO A 118 -20.87 25.52 13.46
C PRO A 118 -22.03 25.99 14.32
N THR A 119 -22.54 25.11 15.19
CA THR A 119 -23.52 25.49 16.19
C THR A 119 -22.93 26.71 16.86
N THR A 120 -23.61 27.83 16.67
CA THR A 120 -23.10 29.16 16.95
C THR A 120 -22.87 29.21 18.45
N GLN A 121 -21.61 29.11 18.89
CA GLN A 121 -21.04 29.81 20.04
C GLN A 121 -19.61 29.32 20.37
N GLY A 122 -18.64 30.11 19.91
CA GLY A 122 -17.46 30.44 20.69
C GLY A 122 -16.37 29.37 20.80
N THR A 123 -15.39 29.49 19.89
CA THR A 123 -13.94 29.43 20.17
C THR A 123 -13.49 28.47 21.29
N GLY A 124 -13.07 27.25 20.92
CA GLY A 124 -12.24 26.42 21.81
C GLY A 124 -12.28 24.89 21.69
N ASP A 125 -13.22 24.28 20.95
CA ASP A 125 -13.49 22.82 21.06
C ASP A 125 -12.57 21.86 20.27
N LEU A 126 -11.36 22.29 19.89
CA LEU A 126 -10.46 21.54 19.00
C LEU A 126 -9.85 20.24 19.59
N ARG A 127 -10.21 19.86 20.84
CA ARG A 127 -9.68 18.65 21.50
C ARG A 127 -10.71 17.56 21.76
N ALA A 128 -12.01 17.88 21.85
CA ALA A 128 -13.04 16.89 22.20
C ALA A 128 -13.40 15.94 21.04
N ASP A 129 -13.23 16.38 19.79
CA ASP A 129 -13.60 15.61 18.58
C ASP A 129 -12.46 14.78 17.98
N ARG A 130 -11.31 14.67 18.64
CA ARG A 130 -10.20 13.87 18.11
C ARG A 130 -10.41 12.41 18.45
N VAL A 131 -10.77 11.61 17.44
CA VAL A 131 -10.74 10.15 17.51
C VAL A 131 -9.31 9.68 17.81
N ALA A 132 -9.13 8.96 18.91
CA ALA A 132 -7.84 8.42 19.31
C ALA A 132 -7.56 7.07 18.64
N LEU A 133 -8.60 6.24 18.47
CA LEU A 133 -8.51 4.97 17.76
C LEU A 133 -9.76 4.76 16.91
N CYS A 134 -9.54 4.43 15.64
CA CYS A 134 -10.53 4.03 14.67
C CYS A 134 -10.21 2.62 14.18
N VAL A 135 -11.03 1.66 14.58
CA VAL A 135 -10.98 0.28 14.12
C VAL A 135 -12.03 0.08 13.04
N ALA A 136 -11.62 -0.31 11.84
CA ALA A 136 -12.51 -0.61 10.74
C ALA A 136 -12.42 -2.08 10.35
N VAL A 137 -13.57 -2.76 10.23
CA VAL A 137 -13.66 -4.18 9.93
C VAL A 137 -14.00 -4.38 8.45
N TYR A 138 -13.17 -5.16 7.77
CA TYR A 138 -13.25 -5.48 6.35
C TYR A 138 -13.42 -6.99 6.16
N GLN A 139 -14.13 -7.35 5.11
CA GLN A 139 -14.26 -8.71 4.60
C GLN A 139 -13.70 -8.80 3.18
N TRP A 140 -13.31 -9.99 2.75
CA TRP A 140 -12.88 -10.22 1.38
C TRP A 140 -14.05 -10.09 0.40
N LYS A 141 -13.79 -9.49 -0.77
CA LYS A 141 -14.76 -9.53 -1.86
C LYS A 141 -14.74 -10.90 -2.53
N SER A 142 -15.90 -11.39 -2.97
CA SER A 142 -16.00 -12.62 -3.77
C SER A 142 -15.42 -12.46 -5.18
N SER A 143 -15.32 -11.22 -5.68
CA SER A 143 -14.71 -10.88 -6.97
C SER A 143 -14.09 -9.48 -6.90
N PRO A 144 -12.85 -9.26 -7.38
CA PRO A 144 -11.93 -10.23 -8.00
C PRO A 144 -11.37 -11.25 -7.00
N ARG A 145 -10.79 -12.36 -7.49
CA ARG A 145 -10.18 -13.38 -6.60
C ARG A 145 -8.99 -12.79 -5.84
N PRO A 146 -8.81 -13.12 -4.55
CA PRO A 146 -7.61 -12.77 -3.80
C PRO A 146 -6.33 -13.22 -4.52
N SER A 147 -5.26 -12.44 -4.37
CA SER A 147 -3.98 -12.67 -5.05
C SER A 147 -4.01 -12.52 -6.57
N GLN A 148 -5.01 -11.82 -7.09
CA GLN A 148 -5.12 -11.42 -8.49
C GLN A 148 -5.36 -9.91 -8.56
N PRO A 149 -4.32 -9.09 -8.84
CA PRO A 149 -4.50 -7.66 -8.94
C PRO A 149 -5.38 -7.30 -10.14
N SER A 150 -6.38 -6.44 -9.93
CA SER A 150 -7.19 -5.86 -11.00
C SER A 150 -6.36 -4.90 -11.84
N ARG A 151 -6.63 -4.84 -13.15
CA ARG A 151 -5.98 -3.88 -14.06
C ARG A 151 -6.62 -2.51 -13.88
N ASP A 152 -5.89 -1.60 -13.24
CA ASP A 152 -6.29 -0.22 -13.03
C ASP A 152 -5.76 0.70 -14.14
N TRP A 153 -6.10 1.99 -14.04
CA TRP A 153 -5.62 3.01 -14.98
C TRP A 153 -4.08 3.07 -15.02
N LEU A 154 -3.42 2.82 -13.89
CA LEU A 154 -1.97 2.83 -13.78
C LEU A 154 -1.37 1.70 -14.61
N TRP A 155 -1.96 0.50 -14.56
CA TRP A 155 -1.60 -0.62 -15.42
C TRP A 155 -1.69 -0.27 -16.91
N TRP A 156 -2.79 0.35 -17.35
CA TRP A 156 -2.94 0.79 -18.73
C TRP A 156 -2.01 1.93 -19.13
N SER A 157 -1.61 2.78 -18.19
CA SER A 157 -0.66 3.88 -18.45
C SER A 157 0.68 3.37 -18.96
N GLY A 158 1.13 2.18 -18.53
CA GLY A 158 2.38 1.60 -19.00
C GLY A 158 2.33 1.26 -20.50
N TYR A 159 1.23 0.66 -20.98
CA TYR A 159 1.03 0.41 -22.41
C TYR A 159 0.88 1.69 -23.21
N ALA A 160 0.13 2.67 -22.69
CA ALA A 160 -0.02 3.98 -23.32
C ALA A 160 1.35 4.65 -23.50
N THR A 161 2.19 4.66 -22.47
CA THR A 161 3.55 5.21 -22.54
C THR A 161 4.41 4.44 -23.53
N SER A 162 4.40 3.10 -23.53
CA SER A 162 5.16 2.33 -24.52
C SER A 162 4.70 2.60 -25.96
N ALA A 163 3.40 2.77 -26.20
CA ALA A 163 2.87 3.14 -27.51
C ALA A 163 3.35 4.54 -27.94
N VAL A 164 3.35 5.52 -27.03
CA VAL A 164 3.89 6.86 -27.29
C VAL A 164 5.40 6.81 -27.54
N GLN A 165 6.16 6.02 -26.78
CA GLN A 165 7.59 5.82 -26.98
C GLN A 165 7.90 5.27 -28.38
N LEU A 166 7.13 4.29 -28.86
CA LEU A 166 7.25 3.76 -30.22
C LEU A 166 6.82 4.77 -31.28
N ALA A 167 5.78 5.57 -31.03
CA ALA A 167 5.37 6.63 -31.96
C ALA A 167 6.45 7.72 -32.10
N VAL A 168 7.07 8.14 -30.99
CA VAL A 168 8.18 9.11 -31.01
C VAL A 168 9.40 8.53 -31.70
N SER A 169 9.68 7.23 -31.53
CA SER A 169 10.82 6.57 -32.18
C SER A 169 10.64 6.37 -33.70
N MET A 170 9.41 6.49 -34.23
CA MET A 170 9.14 6.51 -35.67
C MET A 170 9.51 7.85 -36.33
N ILE A 171 9.63 8.96 -35.58
CA ILE A 171 9.94 10.28 -36.17
C ILE A 171 11.32 10.30 -36.84
N PRO A 172 12.41 9.84 -36.18
CA PRO A 172 13.73 9.76 -36.81
C PRO A 172 13.78 8.82 -38.00
N LEU A 173 12.96 7.77 -37.96
CA LEU A 173 12.84 6.82 -39.05
C LEU A 173 12.27 7.48 -40.31
N VAL A 174 11.19 8.25 -40.18
CA VAL A 174 10.52 8.89 -41.32
C VAL A 174 11.33 10.09 -41.84
N LEU A 175 11.88 10.91 -40.95
CA LEU A 175 12.56 12.15 -41.33
C LEU A 175 14.01 11.95 -41.77
N TYR A 176 14.75 11.07 -41.08
CA TYR A 176 16.20 10.91 -41.27
C TYR A 176 16.59 9.53 -41.81
N ARG A 177 15.62 8.63 -42.04
CA ARG A 177 15.86 7.21 -42.38
C ARG A 177 16.74 6.48 -41.37
N ASP A 178 16.71 6.94 -40.12
CA ASP A 178 17.48 6.38 -39.02
C ASP A 178 16.65 5.33 -38.28
N TRP A 179 17.00 4.06 -38.48
CA TRP A 179 16.33 2.91 -37.87
C TRP A 179 16.85 2.61 -36.45
N THR A 180 17.93 3.25 -36.02
CA THR A 180 18.62 2.89 -34.77
C THR A 180 17.74 3.14 -33.55
N ILE A 181 17.04 4.27 -33.52
CA ILE A 181 16.23 4.72 -32.37
C ILE A 181 14.99 3.84 -32.18
N ILE A 182 14.32 3.47 -33.28
CA ILE A 182 13.17 2.56 -33.19
C ILE A 182 13.58 1.15 -32.79
N MET A 183 14.69 0.63 -33.32
CA MET A 183 15.22 -0.68 -32.94
C MET A 183 15.61 -0.70 -31.45
N ALA A 184 16.31 0.33 -30.98
CA ALA A 184 16.69 0.46 -29.58
C ALA A 184 15.45 0.54 -28.66
N THR A 185 14.44 1.31 -29.06
CA THR A 185 13.20 1.48 -28.28
C THR A 185 12.37 0.19 -28.26
N ALA A 186 12.23 -0.49 -29.39
CA ALA A 186 11.52 -1.76 -29.49
C ALA A 186 12.22 -2.86 -28.67
N ALA A 187 13.54 -2.98 -28.78
CA ALA A 187 14.33 -3.91 -27.99
C ALA A 187 14.25 -3.60 -26.49
N GLY A 188 14.39 -2.33 -26.10
CA GLY A 188 14.26 -1.89 -24.70
C GLY A 188 12.87 -2.16 -24.13
N THR A 189 11.82 -1.93 -24.92
CA THR A 189 10.43 -2.25 -24.53
C THR A 189 10.25 -3.75 -24.34
N ALA A 190 10.72 -4.58 -25.28
CA ALA A 190 10.65 -6.03 -25.18
C ALA A 190 11.41 -6.56 -23.94
N LEU A 191 12.62 -6.06 -23.69
CA LEU A 191 13.41 -6.43 -22.51
C LEU A 191 12.73 -5.99 -21.21
N SER A 192 12.13 -4.79 -21.17
CA SER A 192 11.42 -4.30 -19.98
C SER A 192 10.22 -5.18 -19.64
N TYR A 193 9.44 -5.57 -20.66
CA TYR A 193 8.27 -6.42 -20.49
C TYR A 193 8.67 -7.85 -20.11
N ALA A 194 9.72 -8.40 -20.72
CA ALA A 194 10.27 -9.71 -20.33
C ALA A 194 10.76 -9.70 -18.87
N SER A 195 11.49 -8.65 -18.47
CA SER A 195 12.02 -8.50 -17.11
C SER A 195 10.92 -8.36 -16.06
N ALA A 196 9.87 -7.59 -16.36
CA ALA A 196 8.72 -7.39 -15.48
C ALA A 196 7.78 -8.62 -15.45
N SER A 197 7.79 -9.44 -16.50
CA SER A 197 6.88 -10.61 -16.60
C SER A 197 7.47 -11.90 -16.04
N LEU A 198 8.63 -11.84 -15.38
CA LEU A 198 9.20 -13.01 -14.72
C LEU A 198 8.23 -13.59 -13.66
N PRO A 199 7.96 -14.90 -13.68
CA PRO A 199 6.96 -15.51 -12.79
C PRO A 199 7.34 -15.42 -11.31
N GLN A 200 8.64 -15.25 -11.03
CA GLN A 200 9.18 -15.12 -9.69
C GLN A 200 8.58 -13.91 -8.92
N TRP A 201 8.31 -12.80 -9.60
CA TRP A 201 7.66 -11.62 -9.00
C TRP A 201 6.35 -11.98 -8.31
N ARG A 202 5.52 -12.80 -8.98
CA ARG A 202 4.24 -13.24 -8.44
C ARG A 202 4.41 -14.22 -7.29
N ARG A 203 5.40 -15.11 -7.36
CA ARG A 203 5.66 -16.12 -6.31
C ARG A 203 6.11 -15.47 -5.00
N GLU A 204 6.98 -14.47 -5.07
CA GLU A 204 7.49 -13.77 -3.89
C GLU A 204 6.45 -12.83 -3.28
N LYS A 205 5.72 -12.10 -4.14
CA LYS A 205 4.70 -11.15 -3.70
C LYS A 205 3.48 -11.82 -3.05
N TRP A 206 3.13 -13.05 -3.45
CA TRP A 206 2.05 -13.84 -2.82
C TRP A 206 2.55 -15.23 -2.37
N HIS A 207 3.49 -15.25 -1.44
CA HIS A 207 4.07 -16.47 -0.87
C HIS A 207 3.20 -17.13 0.23
N GLY A 208 2.12 -16.47 0.67
CA GLY A 208 1.24 -16.98 1.73
C GLY A 208 0.44 -18.22 1.31
N ARG A 209 0.11 -19.07 2.29
CA ARG A 209 -0.83 -20.19 2.08
C ARG A 209 -2.19 -19.66 1.62
N ARG A 210 -2.85 -20.41 0.73
CA ARG A 210 -4.22 -20.13 0.30
C ARG A 210 -5.20 -20.84 1.23
N GLY A 211 -6.39 -20.25 1.40
CA GLY A 211 -7.47 -20.86 2.17
C GLY A 211 -7.31 -20.70 3.67
N SER A 212 -6.87 -19.52 4.12
CA SER A 212 -6.85 -19.21 5.56
C SER A 212 -8.10 -18.41 5.94
N SER A 213 -8.91 -18.96 6.84
CA SER A 213 -10.05 -18.27 7.46
C SER A 213 -9.66 -17.46 8.70
N LYS A 214 -8.36 -17.21 8.91
CA LYS A 214 -7.87 -16.49 10.09
C LYS A 214 -8.21 -15.00 10.00
N PRO A 215 -8.85 -14.43 11.03
CA PRO A 215 -9.03 -12.99 11.14
C PRO A 215 -7.73 -12.32 11.57
N VAL A 216 -7.37 -11.23 10.91
CA VAL A 216 -6.09 -10.54 11.12
C VAL A 216 -6.31 -9.04 11.29
N ALA A 217 -5.68 -8.46 12.32
CA ALA A 217 -5.59 -7.01 12.48
C ALA A 217 -4.24 -6.49 11.97
N LEU A 218 -4.29 -5.39 11.23
CA LEU A 218 -3.14 -4.65 10.74
C LEU A 218 -3.11 -3.29 11.45
N THR A 219 -2.00 -2.99 12.11
CA THR A 219 -1.79 -1.76 12.87
C THR A 219 -0.34 -1.30 12.74
N SER A 220 -0.07 0.00 12.84
CA SER A 220 1.30 0.53 13.00
C SER A 220 1.77 0.54 14.45
N GLY A 221 0.99 -0.05 15.36
CA GLY A 221 1.29 -0.13 16.79
C GLY A 221 0.76 1.06 17.58
N ASN A 222 1.26 1.22 18.80
CA ASN A 222 0.83 2.29 19.70
C ASN A 222 1.11 3.68 19.09
N GLY A 223 0.14 4.60 19.21
CA GLY A 223 0.17 5.92 18.59
C GLY A 223 -0.43 5.97 17.18
N SER A 224 -0.80 4.84 16.60
CA SER A 224 -1.57 4.82 15.35
C SER A 224 -3.06 5.05 15.59
N VAL A 225 -3.68 5.88 14.76
CA VAL A 225 -5.13 6.17 14.82
C VAL A 225 -5.95 5.07 14.15
N HIS A 226 -5.38 4.30 13.22
CA HIS A 226 -6.13 3.37 12.40
C HIS A 226 -5.73 1.92 12.66
N VAL A 227 -6.73 1.06 12.85
CA VAL A 227 -6.58 -0.39 12.85
C VAL A 227 -7.49 -0.96 11.78
N ILE A 228 -6.92 -1.76 10.89
CA ILE A 228 -7.62 -2.41 9.80
C ILE A 228 -7.77 -3.88 10.19
N ILE A 229 -9.00 -4.31 10.46
CA ILE A 229 -9.30 -5.72 10.70
C ILE A 229 -9.78 -6.32 9.40
N VAL A 230 -9.16 -7.40 8.96
CA VAL A 230 -9.60 -8.19 7.81
C VAL A 230 -10.10 -9.54 8.33
N GLU A 231 -11.39 -9.80 8.16
CA GLU A 231 -11.97 -11.10 8.46
C GLU A 231 -11.43 -12.15 7.49
N GLY A 232 -11.13 -13.35 8.00
CA GLY A 232 -10.74 -14.46 7.15
C GLY A 232 -11.96 -15.05 6.44
N ALA A 233 -11.76 -15.52 5.21
CA ALA A 233 -12.76 -16.31 4.50
C ALA A 233 -12.10 -17.50 3.80
N ASP A 234 -12.91 -18.52 3.51
CA ASP A 234 -12.47 -19.70 2.78
C ASP A 234 -11.94 -19.27 1.39
N GLU A 235 -10.83 -19.88 0.96
CA GLU A 235 -10.08 -19.53 -0.26
C GLU A 235 -9.30 -18.19 -0.28
N THR A 236 -9.15 -17.50 0.86
CA THR A 236 -8.44 -16.22 0.90
C THR A 236 -6.93 -16.34 1.20
N CYS A 237 -6.19 -15.24 1.03
CA CYS A 237 -4.74 -15.20 1.26
C CYS A 237 -4.44 -15.06 2.76
N ASP A 238 -3.57 -15.92 3.30
CA ASP A 238 -3.15 -15.82 4.70
C ASP A 238 -2.25 -14.58 4.92
N LEU A 239 -2.83 -13.50 5.43
CA LEU A 239 -2.13 -12.24 5.71
C LEU A 239 -1.04 -12.40 6.78
N GLU A 240 -1.23 -13.32 7.74
CA GLU A 240 -0.23 -13.64 8.77
C GLU A 240 1.01 -14.30 8.14
N ALA A 241 0.79 -15.25 7.22
CA ALA A 241 1.87 -15.88 6.47
C ALA A 241 2.56 -14.86 5.56
N LEU A 242 1.78 -14.01 4.87
CA LEU A 242 2.28 -12.95 4.01
C LEU A 242 3.18 -11.96 4.76
N ALA A 243 2.90 -11.69 6.04
CA ALA A 243 3.71 -10.84 6.90
C ALA A 243 5.10 -11.42 7.18
N GLY A 244 5.26 -12.75 7.12
CA GLY A 244 6.53 -13.43 7.36
C GLY A 244 7.61 -13.16 6.30
N GLY A 245 7.22 -12.61 5.15
CA GLY A 245 8.13 -12.33 4.04
C GLY A 245 8.41 -13.56 3.18
N PRO A 246 8.80 -13.36 1.92
CA PRO A 246 9.04 -14.46 0.99
C PRO A 246 10.18 -15.33 1.49
N TRP A 247 9.95 -16.64 1.51
CA TRP A 247 11.02 -17.62 1.69
C TRP A 247 11.83 -17.70 0.38
N ALA A 248 13.14 -17.83 0.47
CA ALA A 248 13.98 -18.04 -0.70
C ALA A 248 13.48 -19.29 -1.46
N GLN A 249 12.97 -19.07 -2.67
CA GLN A 249 12.53 -20.17 -3.53
C GLN A 249 13.64 -20.45 -4.53
N ASP A 250 14.22 -21.64 -4.41
CA ASP A 250 15.26 -22.12 -5.30
C ASP A 250 14.72 -22.27 -6.72
N SER A 251 14.95 -21.25 -7.55
CA SER A 251 14.61 -21.30 -8.96
C SER A 251 15.82 -20.98 -9.82
N THR A 252 16.49 -22.05 -10.28
CA THR A 252 17.56 -21.98 -11.28
C THR A 252 17.10 -21.27 -12.56
N TYR A 253 15.81 -21.42 -12.91
CA TYR A 253 15.19 -20.72 -14.03
C TYR A 253 15.23 -19.20 -13.86
N THR A 254 14.94 -18.68 -12.65
CA THR A 254 15.03 -17.25 -12.35
C THR A 254 16.46 -16.76 -12.51
N VAL A 255 17.44 -17.47 -11.96
CA VAL A 255 18.87 -17.12 -12.09
C VAL A 255 19.29 -17.05 -13.56
N PHE A 256 19.00 -18.10 -14.34
CA PHE A 256 19.33 -18.13 -15.76
C PHE A 256 18.66 -16.97 -16.53
N SER A 257 17.36 -16.75 -16.29
CA SER A 257 16.60 -15.69 -16.96
C SER A 257 17.12 -14.30 -16.61
N THR A 258 17.43 -14.02 -15.33
CA THR A 258 17.99 -12.73 -14.91
C THR A 258 19.39 -12.49 -15.45
N SER A 259 20.23 -13.52 -15.50
CA SER A 259 21.58 -13.42 -16.06
C SER A 259 21.52 -13.15 -17.57
N LEU A 260 20.66 -13.87 -18.29
CA LEU A 260 20.45 -13.63 -19.72
C LEU A 260 19.92 -12.21 -19.98
N LEU A 261 18.91 -11.77 -19.21
CA LEU A 261 18.38 -10.41 -19.31
C LEU A 261 19.45 -9.35 -19.02
N ALA A 262 20.30 -9.54 -18.01
CA ALA A 262 21.40 -8.62 -17.72
C ALA A 262 22.39 -8.50 -18.89
N VAL A 263 22.77 -9.63 -19.51
CA VAL A 263 23.63 -9.63 -20.70
C VAL A 263 22.96 -8.91 -21.88
N LEU A 264 21.67 -9.15 -22.12
CA LEU A 264 20.93 -8.47 -23.18
C LEU A 264 20.77 -6.97 -22.93
N TRP A 265 20.56 -6.56 -21.68
CA TRP A 265 20.53 -5.14 -21.29
C TRP A 265 21.89 -4.45 -21.51
N LEU A 266 22.99 -5.11 -21.19
CA LEU A 266 24.34 -4.60 -21.46
C LEU A 266 24.61 -4.49 -22.97
N ALA A 267 24.23 -5.50 -23.75
CA ALA A 267 24.35 -5.46 -25.21
C ALA A 267 23.54 -4.30 -25.82
N LEU A 268 22.33 -4.08 -25.33
CA LEU A 268 21.50 -2.95 -25.74
C LEU A 268 22.14 -1.61 -25.35
N LEU A 269 22.69 -1.50 -24.13
CA LEU A 269 23.37 -0.28 -23.69
C LEU A 269 24.57 0.05 -24.58
N ILE A 270 25.44 -0.93 -24.85
CA ILE A 270 26.60 -0.77 -25.74
C ILE A 270 26.13 -0.31 -27.14
N SER A 271 25.07 -0.93 -27.67
CA SER A 271 24.49 -0.55 -28.96
C SER A 271 23.97 0.90 -28.95
N CYS A 272 23.33 1.33 -27.85
CA CYS A 272 22.83 2.70 -27.71
C CYS A 272 23.97 3.73 -27.58
N THR A 273 25.09 3.38 -26.93
CA THR A 273 26.26 4.28 -26.83
C THR A 273 26.94 4.54 -28.17
N GLY A 274 26.74 3.67 -29.16
CA GLY A 274 27.23 3.86 -30.53
C GLY A 274 26.39 4.85 -31.37
N ILE A 275 25.26 5.34 -30.85
CA ILE A 275 24.35 6.25 -31.58
C ILE A 275 24.87 7.69 -31.46
N ALA A 276 25.47 8.20 -32.54
CA ALA A 276 26.02 9.56 -32.59
C ALA A 276 25.01 10.63 -33.09
N ALA A 277 23.92 10.21 -33.74
CA ALA A 277 22.92 11.11 -34.33
C ALA A 277 21.58 11.07 -33.57
N ASN A 278 20.84 12.18 -33.57
CA ASN A 278 19.44 12.23 -33.10
C ASN A 278 19.21 11.72 -31.65
N THR A 279 20.23 11.75 -30.79
CA THR A 279 20.19 11.20 -29.43
C THR A 279 19.12 11.81 -28.53
N TRP A 280 18.66 13.02 -28.84
CA TRP A 280 17.55 13.69 -28.16
C TRP A 280 16.24 12.90 -28.17
N TYR A 281 15.94 12.16 -29.22
CA TYR A 281 14.74 11.32 -29.25
C TYR A 281 14.86 10.16 -28.27
N LEU A 282 16.04 9.52 -28.20
CA LEU A 282 16.30 8.45 -27.25
C LEU A 282 16.26 8.95 -25.81
N LEU A 283 16.82 10.14 -25.56
CA LEU A 283 16.73 10.81 -24.26
C LEU A 283 15.27 11.11 -23.87
N GLY A 284 14.48 11.66 -24.79
CA GLY A 284 13.06 11.96 -24.56
C GLY A 284 12.24 10.70 -24.28
N ILE A 285 12.47 9.62 -25.03
CA ILE A 285 11.85 8.30 -24.82
C ILE A 285 12.20 7.77 -23.43
N GLY A 286 13.48 7.73 -23.07
CA GLY A 286 13.92 7.22 -21.78
C GLY A 286 13.45 8.07 -20.60
N GLY A 287 13.42 9.40 -20.75
CA GLY A 287 12.90 10.33 -19.74
C GLY A 287 11.39 10.18 -19.53
N MET A 288 10.62 10.04 -20.60
CA MET A 288 9.18 9.78 -20.53
C MET A 288 8.88 8.46 -19.80
N GLY A 289 9.63 7.40 -20.12
CA GLY A 289 9.49 6.13 -19.41
C GLY A 289 9.90 6.23 -17.94
N MET A 290 10.94 7.02 -17.63
CA MET A 290 11.35 7.26 -16.25
C MET A 290 10.24 7.94 -15.44
N LEU A 291 9.60 8.97 -16.01
CA LEU A 291 8.46 9.66 -15.38
C LEU A 291 7.29 8.69 -15.13
N GLN A 292 6.93 7.86 -16.11
CA GLN A 292 5.87 6.86 -15.92
C GLN A 292 6.23 5.85 -14.82
N ASN A 293 7.48 5.40 -14.77
CA ASN A 293 7.95 4.47 -13.74
C ASN A 293 7.95 5.10 -12.34
N ILE A 294 8.28 6.39 -12.21
CA ILE A 294 8.16 7.14 -10.94
C ILE A 294 6.69 7.17 -10.50
N VAL A 295 5.76 7.49 -11.41
CA VAL A 295 4.33 7.48 -11.11
C VAL A 295 3.87 6.06 -10.73
N ALA A 296 4.32 5.03 -11.44
CA ALA A 296 4.00 3.64 -11.14
C ALA A 296 4.49 3.21 -9.73
N ALA A 297 5.69 3.65 -9.35
CA ALA A 297 6.26 3.38 -8.03
C ALA A 297 5.56 4.17 -6.91
N ALA A 298 5.13 5.41 -7.16
CA ALA A 298 4.62 6.32 -6.13
C ALA A 298 3.09 6.31 -5.97
N ALA A 299 2.33 6.04 -7.03
CA ALA A 299 0.88 6.20 -7.03
C ALA A 299 0.20 5.28 -6.00
N PRO A 300 -0.74 5.80 -5.18
CA PRO A 300 -1.56 4.96 -4.33
C PRO A 300 -2.52 4.15 -5.20
N ARG A 301 -2.82 2.92 -4.79
CA ARG A 301 -3.72 2.02 -5.51
C ARG A 301 -4.79 1.45 -4.60
N MET A 302 -5.91 1.11 -5.22
CA MET A 302 -7.01 0.43 -4.54
C MET A 302 -6.58 -0.98 -4.11
N PRO A 303 -7.16 -1.51 -3.02
CA PRO A 303 -6.87 -2.87 -2.56
C PRO A 303 -7.05 -3.94 -3.64
N ASP A 304 -8.08 -3.79 -4.48
CA ASP A 304 -8.35 -4.69 -5.61
C ASP A 304 -7.17 -4.72 -6.62
N ALA A 305 -6.56 -3.57 -6.90
CA ALA A 305 -5.41 -3.44 -7.80
C ALA A 305 -4.09 -3.91 -7.16
N LEU A 306 -4.03 -3.98 -5.84
CA LEU A 306 -2.94 -4.63 -5.09
C LEU A 306 -3.12 -6.15 -5.01
N GLY A 307 -4.27 -6.69 -5.42
CA GLY A 307 -4.61 -8.11 -5.29
C GLY A 307 -5.05 -8.50 -3.88
N LEU A 308 -5.47 -7.53 -3.07
CA LEU A 308 -6.08 -7.70 -1.75
C LEU A 308 -7.51 -7.14 -1.77
N PRO A 309 -8.46 -7.78 -2.46
CA PRO A 309 -9.79 -7.21 -2.64
C PRO A 309 -10.59 -7.30 -1.34
N VAL A 310 -10.64 -6.18 -0.61
CA VAL A 310 -11.36 -6.04 0.65
C VAL A 310 -12.49 -5.03 0.53
N GLN A 311 -13.56 -5.26 1.26
CA GLN A 311 -14.72 -4.37 1.37
C GLN A 311 -15.10 -4.19 2.83
N LEU A 312 -15.57 -3.00 3.19
CA LEU A 312 -16.00 -2.73 4.56
C LEU A 312 -17.21 -3.61 4.88
N VAL A 313 -17.19 -4.26 6.05
CA VAL A 313 -18.34 -5.06 6.52
C VAL A 313 -19.49 -4.09 6.80
N MET A 314 -20.64 -4.34 6.19
CA MET A 314 -21.86 -3.57 6.46
C MET A 314 -22.62 -4.22 7.60
N ARG A 315 -23.04 -3.43 8.59
CA ARG A 315 -23.92 -3.93 9.64
C ARG A 315 -25.32 -4.12 9.04
N GLY A 316 -25.83 -5.35 9.07
CA GLY A 316 -27.22 -5.63 8.68
C GLY A 316 -28.21 -4.89 9.57
N GLU A 317 -29.19 -4.26 8.93
CA GLU A 317 -30.39 -3.63 9.52
C GLU A 317 -30.16 -2.57 10.60
N GLY A 318 -29.91 -1.36 10.11
CA GLY A 318 -30.19 -0.12 10.82
C GLY A 318 -30.08 1.01 9.82
N LEU A 319 -31.21 1.49 9.30
CA LEU A 319 -31.24 2.80 8.66
C LEU A 319 -30.65 3.80 9.67
N GLY A 320 -29.46 4.34 9.38
CA GLY A 320 -29.05 5.59 10.00
C GLY A 320 -30.14 6.63 9.75
N HIS A 321 -30.19 7.67 10.59
CA HIS A 321 -31.20 8.73 10.50
C HIS A 321 -31.25 9.40 9.11
N ASP A 322 -30.21 9.20 8.28
CA ASP A 322 -30.04 9.76 6.93
C ASP A 322 -29.95 8.70 5.80
N GLY A 323 -30.30 7.43 6.04
CA GLY A 323 -30.34 6.40 4.98
C GLY A 323 -28.97 5.88 4.49
N GLU A 324 -27.85 6.25 5.15
CA GLU A 324 -26.53 5.70 4.84
C GLU A 324 -26.28 4.33 5.49
N THR A 325 -25.82 3.36 4.69
CA THR A 325 -25.38 2.04 5.17
C THR A 325 -24.13 2.19 6.04
N LEU A 326 -24.26 2.02 7.35
CA LEU A 326 -23.14 2.15 8.28
C LEU A 326 -22.28 0.89 8.29
N GLY A 327 -21.03 1.04 7.86
CA GLY A 327 -20.02 -0.01 8.02
C GLY A 327 -19.62 -0.22 9.48
N VAL A 328 -19.08 -1.40 9.78
CA VAL A 328 -18.58 -1.77 11.12
C VAL A 328 -17.28 -0.99 11.39
N VAL A 329 -17.44 0.16 12.03
CA VAL A 329 -16.35 1.09 12.37
C VAL A 329 -16.52 1.56 13.81
N PHE A 330 -15.52 1.30 14.64
CA PHE A 330 -15.43 1.72 16.04
C PHE A 330 -14.45 2.88 16.13
N ALA A 331 -14.94 4.09 16.38
CA ALA A 331 -14.14 5.31 16.39
C ALA A 331 -14.42 6.06 17.69
N GLU A 332 -13.46 6.04 18.60
CA GLU A 332 -13.62 6.59 19.94
C GLU A 332 -12.50 7.59 20.29
N PRO A 333 -12.76 8.60 21.13
CA PRO A 333 -11.77 9.56 21.59
C PRO A 333 -10.78 8.95 22.59
N LYS A 334 -11.06 7.75 23.11
CA LYS A 334 -10.09 6.96 23.90
C LYS A 334 -9.89 5.59 23.30
N VAL A 335 -8.63 5.20 23.18
CA VAL A 335 -8.20 3.91 22.61
C VAL A 335 -8.85 2.74 23.35
N MET A 336 -8.89 2.76 24.69
CA MET A 336 -9.51 1.69 25.49
C MET A 336 -10.99 1.50 25.16
N TRP A 337 -11.74 2.58 24.91
CA TRP A 337 -13.17 2.50 24.59
C TRP A 337 -13.41 1.83 23.24
N ALA A 338 -12.64 2.20 22.21
CA ALA A 338 -12.74 1.53 20.90
C ALA A 338 -12.40 0.03 21.00
N LEU A 339 -11.43 -0.35 21.84
CA LEU A 339 -11.10 -1.76 22.08
C LEU A 339 -12.22 -2.50 22.84
N MET A 340 -12.85 -1.84 23.82
CA MET A 340 -13.99 -2.39 24.57
C MET A 340 -15.20 -2.60 23.67
N GLU A 341 -15.53 -1.63 22.81
CA GLU A 341 -16.61 -1.78 21.82
C GLU A 341 -16.34 -2.91 20.83
N LEU A 342 -15.09 -3.03 20.36
CA LEU A 342 -14.69 -4.12 19.47
C LEU A 342 -14.85 -5.50 20.14
N GLU A 343 -14.50 -5.61 21.42
CA GLU A 343 -14.69 -6.82 22.22
C GLU A 343 -16.17 -7.16 22.44
N MET A 344 -17.03 -6.15 22.60
CA MET A 344 -18.48 -6.33 22.68
C MET A 344 -19.07 -6.80 21.34
N TRP A 345 -18.51 -6.37 20.22
CA TRP A 345 -18.92 -6.84 18.89
C TRP A 345 -18.49 -8.28 18.64
N ARG A 346 -17.21 -8.62 18.88
CA ARG A 346 -16.72 -10.00 18.78
C ARG A 346 -15.70 -10.28 19.88
N LYS A 347 -16.03 -11.27 20.72
CA LYS A 347 -15.19 -11.72 21.83
C LYS A 347 -13.79 -12.10 21.36
N GLY A 348 -12.77 -11.64 22.09
CA GLY A 348 -11.35 -11.87 21.84
C GLY A 348 -10.66 -10.75 21.06
N TYR A 349 -11.37 -10.00 20.20
CA TYR A 349 -10.73 -9.09 19.26
C TYR A 349 -10.12 -7.87 19.96
N GLY A 350 -10.87 -7.26 20.88
CA GLY A 350 -10.39 -6.15 21.68
C GLY A 350 -9.30 -6.60 22.65
N ARG A 351 -9.44 -7.79 23.23
CA ARG A 351 -8.46 -8.34 24.18
C ARG A 351 -7.06 -8.50 23.57
N TYR A 352 -6.94 -9.07 22.37
CA TYR A 352 -5.63 -9.25 21.72
C TYR A 352 -4.98 -7.93 21.30
N LEU A 353 -5.78 -6.96 20.85
CA LEU A 353 -5.28 -5.63 20.51
C LEU A 353 -4.88 -4.81 21.74
N ARG A 354 -5.53 -5.03 22.89
CA ARG A 354 -5.22 -4.34 24.15
C ARG A 354 -3.76 -4.51 24.55
N GLU A 355 -3.19 -5.69 24.41
CA GLU A 355 -1.80 -5.96 24.81
C GLU A 355 -0.80 -5.15 23.97
N GLU A 356 -1.15 -4.83 22.72
CA GLU A 356 -0.31 -4.03 21.82
C GLU A 356 -0.42 -2.52 22.11
N PHE A 357 -1.63 -2.00 22.35
CA PHE A 357 -1.85 -0.58 22.58
C PHE A 357 -1.62 -0.15 24.04
N PHE A 358 -1.81 -1.06 25.00
CA PHE A 358 -1.69 -0.80 26.43
C PHE A 358 -0.94 -1.95 27.13
N PRO A 359 0.41 -1.99 27.02
CA PRO A 359 1.22 -2.97 27.74
C PRO A 359 1.34 -2.69 29.26
N GLY A 360 0.78 -1.57 29.74
CA GLY A 360 0.87 -1.12 31.14
C GLY A 360 -0.31 -1.54 32.01
N ALA A 361 -0.28 -1.08 33.27
CA ALA A 361 -1.35 -1.35 34.24
C ALA A 361 -2.67 -0.66 33.84
N LEU A 362 -3.77 -1.41 33.93
CA LEU A 362 -5.11 -0.92 33.68
C LEU A 362 -5.64 -0.15 34.89
N ARG A 363 -6.57 0.78 34.65
CA ARG A 363 -7.31 1.42 35.75
C ARG A 363 -8.21 0.38 36.41
N GLN A 364 -8.53 0.58 37.69
CA GLN A 364 -9.36 -0.38 38.45
C GLN A 364 -10.72 -0.66 37.79
N TRP A 365 -11.37 0.35 37.21
CA TRP A 365 -12.64 0.17 36.52
C TRP A 365 -12.48 -0.54 35.17
N GLU A 366 -11.38 -0.29 34.45
CA GLU A 366 -11.07 -0.99 33.18
C GLU A 366 -10.80 -2.46 33.45
N GLN A 367 -10.07 -2.76 34.53
CA GLN A 367 -9.80 -4.13 34.95
C GLN A 367 -11.11 -4.86 35.31
N LYS A 368 -11.97 -4.22 36.12
CA LYS A 368 -13.33 -4.74 36.39
C LYS A 368 -14.12 -5.00 35.11
N TRP A 369 -14.04 -4.09 34.13
CA TRP A 369 -14.70 -4.26 32.83
C TRP A 369 -14.16 -5.49 32.07
N TRP A 370 -12.84 -5.65 31.98
CA TRP A 370 -12.22 -6.79 31.28
C TRP A 370 -12.47 -8.13 31.98
N ASP A 371 -12.59 -8.12 33.31
CA ASP A 371 -12.85 -9.31 34.12
C ASP A 371 -14.34 -9.68 34.17
N SER A 372 -15.24 -8.71 33.97
CA SER A 372 -16.69 -8.95 33.94
C SER A 372 -17.09 -9.85 32.77
N VAL A 373 -18.01 -10.79 33.00
CA VAL A 373 -18.55 -11.68 31.97
C VAL A 373 -19.91 -11.19 31.44
N ASP A 374 -20.63 -10.38 32.23
CA ASP A 374 -21.94 -9.86 31.88
C ASP A 374 -21.84 -8.65 30.92
N VAL A 375 -22.53 -8.76 29.78
CA VAL A 375 -22.59 -7.71 28.74
C VAL A 375 -23.29 -6.46 29.26
N ASN A 376 -24.30 -6.61 30.13
CA ASN A 376 -25.03 -5.46 30.67
C ASN A 376 -24.15 -4.64 31.63
N GLU A 377 -23.38 -5.33 32.48
CA GLU A 377 -22.40 -4.71 33.36
C GLU A 377 -21.33 -3.97 32.56
N ARG A 378 -20.77 -4.60 31.50
CA ARG A 378 -19.81 -3.97 30.58
C ARG A 378 -20.36 -2.70 29.95
N THR A 379 -21.60 -2.74 29.48
CA THR A 379 -22.25 -1.59 28.83
C THR A 379 -22.40 -0.44 29.82
N ARG A 380 -22.93 -0.72 31.02
CA ARG A 380 -23.09 0.29 32.09
C ARG A 380 -21.76 0.94 32.48
N LEU A 381 -20.73 0.14 32.72
CA LEU A 381 -19.40 0.64 33.10
C LEU A 381 -18.78 1.51 32.00
N LEU A 382 -18.97 1.16 30.72
CA LEU A 382 -18.47 1.95 29.59
C LEU A 382 -19.24 3.27 29.45
N ASP A 383 -20.57 3.23 29.56
CA ASP A 383 -21.42 4.43 29.45
C ASP A 383 -21.24 5.39 30.62
N ASP A 384 -21.07 4.87 31.84
CA ASP A 384 -20.72 5.67 33.02
C ASP A 384 -19.37 6.38 32.82
N ALA A 385 -18.37 5.66 32.30
CA ALA A 385 -17.05 6.22 32.03
C ALA A 385 -17.07 7.30 30.93
N ARG A 386 -17.89 7.12 29.89
CA ARG A 386 -18.12 8.12 28.84
C ARG A 386 -18.79 9.36 29.42
N THR A 387 -19.85 9.18 30.19
CA THR A 387 -20.62 10.28 30.79
C THR A 387 -19.74 11.12 31.72
N GLN A 388 -18.97 10.47 32.60
CA GLN A 388 -18.03 11.16 33.48
C GLN A 388 -17.00 11.98 32.70
N TRP A 389 -16.44 11.41 31.63
CA TRP A 389 -15.47 12.11 30.81
C TRP A 389 -16.08 13.30 30.07
N HIS A 390 -17.26 13.16 29.48
CA HIS A 390 -17.95 14.27 28.83
C HIS A 390 -18.26 15.40 29.81
N ASN A 391 -18.73 15.08 31.03
CA ASN A 391 -18.96 16.06 32.09
C ASN A 391 -17.66 16.77 32.49
N GLU A 392 -16.56 16.03 32.60
CA GLU A 392 -15.24 16.60 32.91
C GLU A 392 -14.73 17.53 31.79
N GLN A 393 -14.85 17.13 30.52
CA GLN A 393 -14.48 17.98 29.39
C GLN A 393 -15.32 19.26 29.34
N GLN A 394 -16.64 19.15 29.56
CA GLN A 394 -17.52 20.32 29.63
C GLN A 394 -17.14 21.27 30.77
N ARG A 395 -16.77 20.73 31.94
CA ARG A 395 -16.29 21.53 33.07
C ARG A 395 -15.01 22.28 32.71
N LEU A 396 -14.01 21.58 32.17
CA LEU A 396 -12.74 22.19 31.74
C LEU A 396 -12.95 23.25 30.65
N ALA A 397 -13.86 23.03 29.71
CA ALA A 397 -14.19 24.00 28.68
C ALA A 397 -14.83 25.28 29.26
N ARG A 398 -15.71 25.16 30.27
CA ARG A 398 -16.30 26.31 30.98
C ARG A 398 -15.24 27.10 31.76
N GLU A 399 -14.35 26.41 32.47
CA GLU A 399 -13.24 27.05 33.21
C GLU A 399 -12.29 27.80 32.27
N ALA A 400 -11.96 27.21 31.11
CA ALA A 400 -11.11 27.85 30.11
C ALA A 400 -11.75 29.09 29.45
N LYS A 401 -13.09 29.12 29.30
CA LYS A 401 -13.83 30.30 28.82
C LYS A 401 -13.81 31.42 29.86
N ASN A 402 -14.01 31.09 31.13
CA ASN A 402 -14.00 32.07 32.22
C ASN A 402 -12.60 32.66 32.46
N GLY A 403 -11.53 31.87 32.34
CA GLY A 403 -10.15 32.32 32.55
C GLY A 403 -9.55 33.19 31.43
N LYS A 404 -10.23 33.32 30.27
CA LYS A 404 -9.83 34.23 29.17
C LYS A 404 -10.53 35.59 29.20
N SER A 405 -11.49 35.77 30.11
CA SER A 405 -12.25 37.02 30.29
C SER A 405 -11.73 37.89 31.43
N SER A 406 -10.63 37.48 32.07
CA SER A 406 -9.84 38.24 33.04
C SER A 406 -8.47 38.52 32.45
#